data_AF-A0A5J6U8D2-F1
#
_entry.id   AF-A0A5J6U8D2-F1
#
_cell.length_a   1.000
_cell.length_b   1.000
_cell.length_c   1.000
_cell.angle_alpha   90.00
_cell.angle_beta   90.00
_cell.angle_gamma   90.00
#
_symmetry.space_group_name_H-M   'P 1'
#
loop_
_entity.id
_entity.type
_entity.pdbx_description
1 polymer ?
#
loop_
_entity_poly.entity_id
_entity_poly.type
_entity_poly.pdbx_seq_one_letter_code
_entity_poly.pdbx_strand_id
1 'polypeptide(L)'
;MLTIGELASYAGVTVRTVRHYHATGLLPEPERDRSGYRRYDGGAVIELIRIRTLAGAGVPLARVRELLRADPDEFAAAVADIDRRLRAEIAERRRRRERIARLTSGDGLVLPPEVVGVLDRLRALGVDERIVRLERDGWIPLAAQAPERTVEWAARKREQLADPRLADFYRTFGRALDWAAGDPRLEGLADRVADYVTRVADERGEDYVGDIGVAPPLVALMDALAFDTAPPARRLIELLEERGWTGWTRLERVD
;
A
#
# COMPACT_ATOMS: atom_id res chain seq x y z
N MET A 1 -42.88 -0.58 24.52
CA MET A 1 -43.15 0.76 23.96
C MET A 1 -42.07 1.71 24.44
N LEU A 2 -41.43 2.43 23.52
CA LEU A 2 -40.29 3.31 23.73
C LEU A 2 -40.72 4.78 23.70
N THR A 3 -40.03 5.63 24.44
CA THR A 3 -40.05 7.09 24.27
C THR A 3 -39.27 7.50 23.03
N ILE A 4 -39.44 8.75 22.57
CA ILE A 4 -38.67 9.28 21.43
C ILE A 4 -37.16 9.27 21.69
N GLY A 5 -36.73 9.46 22.95
CA GLY A 5 -35.32 9.41 23.35
C GLY A 5 -34.75 7.99 23.22
N GLU A 6 -35.48 7.01 23.73
CA GLU A 6 -35.10 5.60 23.61
C GLU A 6 -35.10 5.14 22.15
N LEU A 7 -36.13 5.47 21.37
CA LEU A 7 -36.19 5.18 19.92
C LEU A 7 -34.96 5.74 19.19
N ALA A 8 -34.64 7.02 19.43
CA ALA A 8 -33.49 7.67 18.82
C ALA A 8 -32.18 6.96 19.20
N SER A 9 -32.02 6.59 20.48
CA SER A 9 -30.87 5.83 20.98
C SER A 9 -30.74 4.46 20.31
N TYR A 10 -31.81 3.66 20.26
CA TYR A 10 -31.81 2.33 19.63
C TYR A 10 -31.49 2.40 18.15
N ALA A 11 -32.04 3.39 17.45
CA ALA A 11 -31.77 3.59 16.04
C ALA A 11 -30.50 4.41 15.76
N GLY A 12 -29.70 4.74 16.79
CA GLY A 12 -28.44 5.50 16.67
C GLY A 12 -28.59 6.82 15.90
N VAL A 13 -29.67 7.56 16.14
CA VAL A 13 -29.92 8.90 15.60
C VAL A 13 -30.21 9.88 16.73
N THR A 14 -30.27 11.16 16.42
CA THR A 14 -30.67 12.17 17.42
C THR A 14 -32.20 12.26 17.51
N VAL A 15 -32.72 12.68 18.67
CA VAL A 15 -34.15 13.01 18.83
C VAL A 15 -34.59 14.07 17.80
N ARG A 16 -33.71 15.02 17.46
CA ARG A 16 -33.93 16.02 16.41
C ARG A 16 -34.16 15.38 15.06
N THR A 17 -33.39 14.34 14.71
CA THR A 17 -33.56 13.56 13.48
C THR A 17 -34.93 12.88 13.43
N VAL A 18 -35.35 12.24 14.52
CA VAL A 18 -36.68 11.60 14.60
C VAL A 18 -37.80 12.64 14.40
N ARG A 19 -37.71 13.80 15.07
CA ARG A 19 -38.67 14.90 14.87
C ARG A 19 -38.69 15.41 13.43
N HIS A 20 -37.54 15.51 12.79
CA HIS A 20 -37.45 15.92 11.39
C HIS A 20 -38.13 14.91 10.44
N TYR A 21 -37.94 13.60 10.68
CA TYR A 21 -38.61 12.57 9.89
C TYR A 21 -40.12 12.54 10.11
N HIS A 22 -40.61 12.83 11.32
CA HIS A 22 -42.05 13.05 11.53
C HIS A 22 -42.55 14.29 10.79
N ALA A 23 -41.86 15.43 10.91
CA ALA A 23 -42.27 16.68 10.28
C ALA A 23 -42.31 16.58 8.75
N THR A 24 -41.41 15.80 8.17
CA THR A 24 -41.40 15.51 6.72
C THR A 24 -42.32 14.34 6.34
N GLY A 25 -42.96 13.68 7.31
CA GLY A 25 -43.81 12.50 7.11
C GLY A 25 -43.06 11.26 6.63
N LEU A 26 -41.74 11.23 6.75
CA LEU A 26 -40.90 10.09 6.37
C LEU A 26 -41.01 8.95 7.40
N LEU A 27 -41.22 9.29 8.66
CA LEU A 27 -41.54 8.34 9.73
C LEU A 27 -42.95 8.69 10.25
N PRO A 28 -43.90 7.74 10.28
CA PRO A 28 -45.23 7.99 10.85
C PRO A 28 -45.13 8.44 12.31
N GLU A 29 -45.89 9.47 12.67
CA GLU A 29 -45.95 9.93 14.06
C GLU A 29 -47.05 9.16 14.80
N PRO A 30 -46.72 8.41 15.88
CA PRO A 30 -47.73 7.67 16.63
C PRO A 30 -48.63 8.61 17.45
N GLU A 31 -49.83 8.15 17.76
CA GLU A 31 -50.73 8.84 18.66
C GLU A 31 -50.14 9.00 20.06
N ARG A 32 -50.62 10.01 20.79
CA ARG A 32 -50.25 10.22 22.18
C ARG A 32 -51.04 9.24 23.05
N ASP A 33 -50.36 8.60 23.99
CA ASP A 33 -50.98 7.75 24.99
C ASP A 33 -51.83 8.59 25.99
N ARG A 34 -52.51 7.92 26.93
CA ARG A 34 -53.33 8.56 27.97
C ARG A 34 -52.53 9.51 28.87
N SER A 35 -51.20 9.39 28.92
CA SER A 35 -50.29 10.28 29.65
C SER A 35 -49.77 11.45 28.82
N GLY A 36 -50.20 11.57 27.56
CA GLY A 36 -49.82 12.64 26.63
C GLY A 36 -48.49 12.42 25.92
N TYR A 37 -47.84 11.26 26.10
CA TYR A 37 -46.54 10.94 25.50
C TYR A 37 -46.68 10.08 24.25
N ARG A 38 -45.79 10.29 23.27
CA ARG A 38 -45.66 9.42 22.10
C ARG A 38 -44.96 8.13 22.50
N ARG A 39 -45.49 7.00 22.01
CA ARG A 39 -44.98 5.65 22.29
C ARG A 39 -44.69 4.92 20.99
N TYR A 40 -43.48 4.36 20.89
CA TYR A 40 -42.98 3.69 19.69
C TYR A 40 -42.80 2.21 19.96
N ASP A 41 -43.19 1.35 19.03
CA ASP A 41 -42.99 -0.09 19.12
C ASP A 41 -41.68 -0.52 18.43
N GLY A 42 -41.44 -1.82 18.34
CA GLY A 42 -40.30 -2.37 17.62
C GLY A 42 -40.36 -2.10 16.11
N GLY A 43 -41.56 -1.97 15.53
CA GLY A 43 -41.75 -1.64 14.12
C GLY A 43 -41.16 -0.26 13.79
N ALA A 44 -41.44 0.73 14.64
CA ALA A 44 -40.86 2.08 14.51
C ALA A 44 -39.33 2.08 14.59
N VAL A 45 -38.73 1.20 15.40
CA VAL A 45 -37.27 1.03 15.46
C VAL A 45 -36.73 0.47 14.13
N ILE A 46 -37.35 -0.58 13.60
CA ILE A 46 -36.95 -1.19 12.33
C ILE A 46 -37.05 -0.19 11.18
N GLU A 47 -38.15 0.56 11.11
CA GLU A 47 -38.38 1.57 10.07
C GLU A 47 -37.34 2.70 10.15
N LEU A 48 -37.07 3.20 11.35
CA LEU A 48 -36.07 4.24 11.55
C LEU A 48 -34.64 3.77 11.20
N ILE A 49 -34.31 2.50 11.53
CA ILE A 49 -33.04 1.89 11.11
C ILE A 49 -32.96 1.79 9.58
N ARG A 50 -34.04 1.37 8.90
CA ARG A 50 -34.08 1.32 7.42
C ARG A 50 -33.86 2.70 6.81
N ILE A 51 -34.56 3.72 7.29
CA ILE A 51 -34.40 5.11 6.84
C ILE A 51 -32.94 5.55 6.97
N ARG A 52 -32.36 5.35 8.16
CA ARG A 52 -30.97 5.74 8.44
C ARG A 52 -29.99 5.00 7.53
N THR A 53 -30.14 3.69 7.34
CA THR A 53 -29.25 2.87 6.51
C THR A 53 -29.28 3.35 5.05
N LEU A 54 -30.47 3.56 4.48
CA LEU A 54 -30.61 4.03 3.10
C LEU A 54 -30.08 5.46 2.93
N ALA A 55 -30.40 6.37 3.86
CA ALA A 55 -29.87 7.72 3.84
C ALA A 55 -28.33 7.74 3.98
N GLY A 56 -27.77 6.88 4.84
CA GLY A 56 -26.33 6.71 5.02
C GLY A 56 -25.63 6.12 3.79
N ALA A 57 -26.34 5.32 3.00
CA ALA A 57 -25.90 4.84 1.68
C ALA A 57 -26.02 5.91 0.57
N GLY A 58 -26.40 7.14 0.91
CA GLY A 58 -26.55 8.26 -0.01
C GLY A 58 -27.84 8.24 -0.83
N VAL A 59 -28.86 7.48 -0.41
CA VAL A 59 -30.17 7.49 -1.06
C VAL A 59 -30.93 8.76 -0.64
N PRO A 60 -31.43 9.57 -1.59
CA PRO A 60 -32.21 10.76 -1.26
C PRO A 60 -33.48 10.42 -0.47
N LEU A 61 -33.84 11.23 0.54
CA LEU A 61 -34.99 10.95 1.43
C LEU A 61 -36.33 10.79 0.68
N ALA A 62 -36.48 11.45 -0.47
CA ALA A 62 -37.64 11.24 -1.35
C ALA A 62 -37.71 9.79 -1.85
N ARG A 63 -36.60 9.25 -2.36
CA ARG A 63 -36.51 7.85 -2.79
C ARG A 63 -36.62 6.88 -1.62
N VAL A 64 -36.07 7.22 -0.45
CA VAL A 64 -36.26 6.40 0.78
C VAL A 64 -37.75 6.22 1.08
N ARG A 65 -38.55 7.28 0.98
CA ARG A 65 -39.99 7.21 1.20
C ARG A 65 -40.70 6.28 0.23
N GLU A 66 -40.33 6.34 -1.06
CA GLU A 66 -40.88 5.44 -2.08
C GLU A 66 -40.55 3.98 -1.73
N LEU A 67 -39.29 3.70 -1.40
CA LEU A 67 -38.84 2.36 -1.04
C LEU A 67 -39.52 1.82 0.22
N LEU A 68 -39.77 2.64 1.23
CA LEU A 68 -40.48 2.19 2.43
C LEU A 68 -41.95 1.80 2.17
N ARG A 69 -42.55 2.28 1.08
CA ARG A 69 -43.91 1.96 0.66
C ARG A 69 -43.99 0.86 -0.39
N ALA A 70 -42.84 0.47 -0.93
CA ALA A 70 -42.73 -0.60 -1.91
C ALA A 70 -43.06 -1.96 -1.28
N ASP A 71 -43.51 -2.91 -2.10
CA ASP A 71 -43.64 -4.29 -1.66
C ASP A 71 -42.26 -4.92 -1.37
N PRO A 72 -42.19 -6.07 -0.67
CA PRO A 72 -40.93 -6.69 -0.30
C PRO A 72 -40.00 -7.01 -1.48
N ASP A 73 -40.56 -7.38 -2.64
CA ASP A 73 -39.77 -7.79 -3.81
C ASP A 73 -39.20 -6.57 -4.53
N GLU A 74 -40.00 -5.50 -4.71
CA GLU A 74 -39.54 -4.23 -5.24
C GLU A 74 -38.48 -3.60 -4.33
N PHE A 75 -38.67 -3.65 -3.01
CA PHE A 75 -37.69 -3.17 -2.04
C PHE A 75 -36.37 -3.94 -2.16
N ALA A 76 -36.42 -5.27 -2.22
CA ALA A 76 -35.23 -6.10 -2.34
C ALA A 76 -34.47 -5.82 -3.65
N ALA A 77 -35.18 -5.69 -4.77
CA ALA A 77 -34.59 -5.35 -6.06
C ALA A 77 -33.91 -3.98 -6.04
N ALA A 78 -34.55 -2.97 -5.44
CA ALA A 78 -33.97 -1.64 -5.32
C ALA A 78 -32.73 -1.60 -4.41
N VAL A 79 -32.73 -2.34 -3.29
CA VAL A 79 -31.56 -2.46 -2.42
C VAL A 79 -30.40 -3.13 -3.16
N ALA A 80 -30.67 -4.16 -3.97
CA ALA A 80 -29.65 -4.82 -4.78
C ALA A 80 -29.05 -3.88 -5.84
N ASP A 81 -29.86 -3.01 -6.45
CA ASP A 81 -29.37 -1.98 -7.38
C ASP A 81 -28.51 -0.93 -6.69
N ILE A 82 -28.93 -0.46 -5.50
CA ILE A 82 -28.15 0.47 -4.67
C ILE A 82 -26.78 -0.12 -4.33
N ASP A 83 -26.73 -1.37 -3.87
CA ASP A 83 -25.47 -2.07 -3.56
C ASP A 83 -24.58 -2.23 -4.80
N ARG A 84 -25.16 -2.59 -5.95
CA ARG A 84 -24.42 -2.68 -7.22
C ARG A 84 -23.79 -1.34 -7.60
N ARG A 85 -24.54 -0.24 -7.51
CA ARG A 85 -24.02 1.12 -7.77
C ARG A 85 -22.89 1.48 -6.81
N LEU A 86 -23.05 1.20 -5.52
CA LEU A 86 -22.03 1.46 -4.51
C LEU A 86 -20.74 0.68 -4.78
N ARG A 87 -20.83 -0.60 -5.16
CA ARG A 87 -19.67 -1.40 -5.56
C ARG A 87 -18.94 -0.79 -6.76
N ALA A 88 -19.69 -0.33 -7.77
CA ALA A 88 -19.10 0.35 -8.93
C ALA A 88 -18.39 1.66 -8.54
N GLU A 89 -19.00 2.47 -7.67
CA GLU A 89 -18.39 3.69 -7.14
C GLU A 89 -17.12 3.40 -6.33
N ILE A 90 -17.12 2.36 -5.48
CA ILE A 90 -15.94 1.94 -4.72
C ILE A 90 -14.82 1.54 -5.66
N ALA A 91 -15.11 0.73 -6.69
CA ALA A 91 -14.13 0.33 -7.69
C ALA A 91 -13.53 1.54 -8.41
N GLU A 92 -14.36 2.50 -8.80
CA GLU A 92 -13.88 3.72 -9.46
C GLU A 92 -13.06 4.62 -8.53
N ARG A 93 -13.48 4.79 -7.27
CA ARG A 93 -12.70 5.53 -6.26
C ARG A 93 -11.35 4.86 -6.01
N ARG A 94 -11.28 3.52 -5.97
CA ARG A 94 -10.01 2.77 -5.85
C ARG A 94 -9.10 3.03 -7.04
N ARG A 95 -9.61 2.90 -8.28
CA ARG A 95 -8.84 3.22 -9.50
C ARG A 95 -8.30 4.66 -9.52
N ARG A 96 -9.11 5.63 -9.07
CA ARG A 96 -8.67 7.03 -8.96
C ARG A 96 -7.55 7.19 -7.94
N ARG A 97 -7.66 6.55 -6.77
CA ARG A 97 -6.59 6.56 -5.76
C ARG A 97 -5.31 5.94 -6.28
N GLU A 98 -5.39 4.82 -7.00
CA GLU A 98 -4.24 4.19 -7.66
C GLU A 98 -3.59 5.12 -8.68
N ARG A 99 -4.38 5.82 -9.51
CA ARG A 99 -3.86 6.83 -10.45
C ARG A 99 -3.10 7.94 -9.74
N ILE A 100 -3.65 8.47 -8.64
CA ILE A 100 -3.00 9.54 -7.86
C ILE A 100 -1.73 9.03 -7.17
N ALA A 101 -1.75 7.79 -6.64
CA ALA A 101 -0.57 7.17 -6.06
C ALA A 101 0.56 7.08 -7.09
N ARG A 102 0.25 6.70 -8.35
CA ARG A 102 1.22 6.71 -9.46
C ARG A 102 1.80 8.09 -9.80
N LEU A 103 1.11 9.19 -9.49
CA LEU A 103 1.65 10.54 -9.66
C LEU A 103 2.63 10.93 -8.55
N THR A 104 2.46 10.36 -7.34
CA THR A 104 3.29 10.68 -6.17
C THR A 104 4.59 9.85 -6.19
N SER A 105 4.52 8.64 -6.72
CA SER A 105 5.69 7.88 -7.15
C SER A 105 6.21 8.49 -8.46
N GLY A 106 7.02 9.55 -8.41
CA GLY A 106 7.67 10.11 -9.62
C GLY A 106 8.36 9.05 -10.49
N ASP A 107 8.71 7.93 -9.87
CA ASP A 107 9.23 6.68 -10.41
C ASP A 107 8.31 6.06 -11.48
N GLY A 108 6.98 6.12 -11.33
CA GLY A 108 6.01 5.54 -12.27
C GLY A 108 5.82 6.31 -13.57
N LEU A 109 6.47 7.48 -13.72
CA LEU A 109 6.58 8.21 -14.99
C LEU A 109 7.78 7.76 -15.82
N VAL A 110 8.78 7.13 -15.19
CA VAL A 110 10.09 6.82 -15.80
C VAL A 110 10.37 5.31 -15.83
N LEU A 111 9.79 4.55 -14.90
CA LEU A 111 10.07 3.12 -14.69
C LEU A 111 8.85 2.23 -14.98
N PRO A 112 9.07 1.02 -15.53
CA PRO A 112 8.01 0.02 -15.72
C PRO A 112 7.33 -0.40 -14.40
N PRO A 113 6.05 -0.83 -14.43
CA PRO A 113 5.31 -1.27 -13.24
C PRO A 113 6.00 -2.36 -12.43
N GLU A 114 6.76 -3.23 -13.10
CA GLU A 114 7.48 -4.34 -12.48
C GLU A 114 8.56 -3.85 -11.52
N VAL A 115 9.28 -2.79 -11.91
CA VAL A 115 10.32 -2.12 -11.11
C VAL A 115 9.67 -1.34 -9.97
N VAL A 116 8.58 -0.62 -10.23
CA VAL A 116 7.81 0.06 -9.17
C VAL A 116 7.39 -0.94 -8.09
N GLY A 117 6.96 -2.14 -8.48
CA GLY A 117 6.64 -3.22 -7.54
C GLY A 117 7.83 -3.70 -6.70
N VAL A 118 9.06 -3.64 -7.22
CA VAL A 118 10.29 -3.92 -6.44
C VAL A 118 10.55 -2.82 -5.42
N LEU A 119 10.44 -1.55 -5.82
CA LEU A 119 10.64 -0.39 -4.93
C LEU A 119 9.59 -0.36 -3.80
N ASP A 120 8.32 -0.65 -4.12
CA ASP A 120 7.25 -0.74 -3.14
C ASP A 120 7.47 -1.90 -2.16
N ARG A 121 8.06 -3.01 -2.62
CA ARG A 121 8.45 -4.12 -1.75
C ARG A 121 9.54 -3.70 -0.77
N LEU A 122 10.56 -2.96 -1.20
CA LEU A 122 11.59 -2.42 -0.31
C LEU A 122 10.98 -1.50 0.76
N ARG A 123 10.08 -0.59 0.36
CA ARG A 123 9.35 0.27 1.31
C ARG A 123 8.53 -0.54 2.31
N ALA A 124 7.82 -1.58 1.84
CA ALA A 124 7.03 -2.46 2.70
C ALA A 124 7.90 -3.29 3.68
N LEU A 125 9.15 -3.57 3.32
CA LEU A 125 10.14 -4.21 4.19
C LEU A 125 10.77 -3.24 5.20
N GLY A 126 10.39 -1.95 5.18
CA GLY A 126 10.92 -0.93 6.10
C GLY A 126 12.34 -0.48 5.75
N VAL A 127 12.74 -0.60 4.49
CA VAL A 127 14.02 -0.07 3.99
C VAL A 127 13.97 1.46 3.97
N ASP A 128 15.08 2.10 4.33
CA ASP A 128 15.21 3.57 4.36
C ASP A 128 14.98 4.17 2.96
N GLU A 129 14.21 5.26 2.88
CA GLU A 129 13.82 5.87 1.59
C GLU A 129 15.05 6.36 0.79
N ARG A 130 16.17 6.70 1.45
CA ARG A 130 17.43 7.04 0.74
C ARG A 130 17.95 5.87 -0.07
N ILE A 131 17.83 4.66 0.47
CA ILE A 131 18.21 3.41 -0.22
C ILE A 131 17.22 3.06 -1.32
N VAL A 132 15.92 3.30 -1.09
CA VAL A 132 14.90 3.11 -2.14
C VAL A 132 15.15 4.05 -3.32
N ARG A 133 15.56 5.30 -3.07
CA ARG A 133 15.96 6.24 -4.12
C ARG A 133 17.23 5.79 -4.84
N LEU A 134 18.22 5.28 -4.11
CA LEU A 134 19.43 4.72 -4.71
C LEU A 134 19.11 3.58 -5.68
N GLU A 135 18.28 2.63 -5.25
CA GLU A 135 17.80 1.53 -6.10
C GLU A 135 17.05 2.08 -7.32
N ARG A 136 16.10 3.01 -7.11
CA ARG A 136 15.37 3.64 -8.21
C ARG A 136 16.31 4.26 -9.24
N ASP A 137 17.27 5.07 -8.80
CA ASP A 137 18.17 5.79 -9.68
C ASP A 137 19.08 4.83 -10.46
N GLY A 138 19.41 3.65 -9.88
CA GLY A 138 20.05 2.55 -10.59
C GLY A 138 19.15 1.84 -11.62
N TRP A 139 17.84 1.74 -11.37
CA TRP A 139 16.90 1.13 -12.31
C TRP A 139 16.59 2.00 -13.55
N ILE A 140 16.66 3.33 -13.44
CA ILE A 140 16.36 4.25 -14.55
C ILE A 140 17.22 3.97 -15.79
N PRO A 141 18.55 3.92 -15.72
CA PRO A 141 19.36 3.66 -16.89
C PRO A 141 19.22 2.21 -17.40
N LEU A 142 18.93 1.23 -16.53
CA LEU A 142 18.62 -0.15 -16.94
C LEU A 142 17.34 -0.22 -17.78
N ALA A 143 16.26 0.41 -17.29
CA ALA A 143 14.98 0.45 -17.98
C ALA A 143 15.06 1.23 -19.31
N ALA A 144 15.92 2.25 -19.38
CA ALA A 144 16.13 3.03 -20.58
C ALA A 144 16.93 2.27 -21.66
N GLN A 145 17.94 1.47 -21.28
CA GLN A 145 18.82 0.79 -22.23
C GLN A 145 18.35 -0.62 -22.61
N ALA A 146 17.64 -1.33 -21.73
CA ALA A 146 17.17 -2.70 -21.96
C ALA A 146 15.74 -2.91 -21.41
N PRO A 147 14.73 -2.24 -21.98
CA PRO A 147 13.35 -2.33 -21.49
C PRO A 147 12.80 -3.77 -21.52
N GLU A 148 13.18 -4.57 -22.52
CA GLU A 148 12.76 -5.96 -22.66
C GLU A 148 13.30 -6.90 -21.56
N ARG A 149 14.48 -6.60 -21.01
CA ARG A 149 15.08 -7.39 -19.91
C ARG A 149 14.64 -6.92 -18.53
N THR A 150 14.06 -5.72 -18.44
CA THR A 150 13.66 -5.12 -17.16
C THR A 150 12.66 -5.98 -16.39
N VAL A 151 11.75 -6.66 -17.09
CA VAL A 151 10.77 -7.58 -16.48
C VAL A 151 11.47 -8.77 -15.82
N GLU A 152 12.43 -9.38 -16.51
CA GLU A 152 13.24 -10.50 -16.02
C GLU A 152 14.04 -10.09 -14.78
N TRP A 153 14.77 -8.97 -14.87
CA TRP A 153 15.56 -8.45 -13.77
C TRP A 153 14.71 -8.07 -12.56
N ALA A 154 13.55 -7.44 -12.77
CA ALA A 154 12.65 -7.08 -11.68
C ALA A 154 12.06 -8.33 -11.00
N ALA A 155 11.74 -9.38 -11.75
CA ALA A 155 11.27 -10.65 -11.20
C ALA A 155 12.35 -11.33 -10.35
N ARG A 156 13.58 -11.39 -10.86
CA ARG A 156 14.75 -11.90 -10.14
C ARG A 156 15.02 -11.12 -8.85
N LYS A 157 15.03 -9.79 -8.92
CA LYS A 157 15.21 -8.93 -7.73
C LYS A 157 14.11 -9.15 -6.70
N ARG A 158 12.87 -9.35 -7.13
CA ARG A 158 11.75 -9.67 -6.24
C ARG A 158 11.93 -11.00 -5.53
N GLU A 159 12.46 -12.01 -6.23
CA GLU A 159 12.81 -13.30 -5.62
C GLU A 159 13.92 -13.13 -4.57
N GLN A 160 14.97 -12.37 -4.89
CA GLN A 160 16.05 -12.06 -3.94
C GLN A 160 15.52 -11.33 -2.69
N LEU A 161 14.60 -10.37 -2.85
CA LEU A 161 13.95 -9.66 -1.74
C LEU A 161 12.98 -10.52 -0.92
N ALA A 162 12.70 -11.75 -1.36
CA ALA A 162 12.01 -12.73 -0.52
C ALA A 162 12.95 -13.36 0.53
N ASP A 163 14.27 -13.31 0.31
CA ASP A 163 15.24 -13.73 1.33
C ASP A 163 15.29 -12.71 2.48
N PRO A 164 14.95 -13.12 3.72
CA PRO A 164 15.00 -12.24 4.89
C PRO A 164 16.39 -11.64 5.16
N ARG A 165 17.47 -12.32 4.73
CA ARG A 165 18.86 -11.86 4.92
C ARG A 165 19.16 -10.65 4.06
N LEU A 166 18.73 -10.66 2.80
CA LEU A 166 18.88 -9.51 1.92
C LEU A 166 18.02 -8.33 2.40
N ALA A 167 16.81 -8.60 2.88
CA ALA A 167 15.97 -7.57 3.48
C ALA A 167 16.60 -6.97 4.76
N ASP A 168 17.29 -7.78 5.57
CA ASP A 168 18.04 -7.29 6.73
C ASP A 168 19.28 -6.49 6.35
N PHE A 169 19.98 -6.89 5.30
CA PHE A 169 21.06 -6.11 4.71
C PHE A 169 20.58 -4.71 4.31
N TYR A 170 19.51 -4.59 3.51
CA TYR A 170 18.99 -3.28 3.08
C TYR A 170 18.59 -2.39 4.26
N ARG A 171 17.96 -2.97 5.29
CA ARG A 171 17.61 -2.23 6.52
C ARG A 171 18.85 -1.77 7.29
N THR A 172 19.86 -2.63 7.38
CA THR A 172 21.11 -2.30 8.10
C THR A 172 21.95 -1.30 7.31
N PHE A 173 21.98 -1.41 5.99
CA PHE A 173 22.65 -0.47 5.12
C PHE A 173 22.02 0.92 5.18
N GLY A 174 20.68 1.00 5.22
CA GLY A 174 19.98 2.26 5.47
C GLY A 174 20.40 2.94 6.76
N ARG A 175 20.59 2.18 7.85
CA ARG A 175 21.15 2.70 9.11
C ARG A 175 22.63 3.07 9.00
N ALA A 176 23.39 2.33 8.20
CA ALA A 176 24.81 2.55 8.00
C ALA A 176 25.12 3.85 7.25
N LEU A 177 24.17 4.38 6.49
CA LEU A 177 24.28 5.71 5.89
C LEU A 177 24.54 6.83 6.91
N ASP A 178 24.10 6.64 8.15
CA ASP A 178 24.29 7.61 9.25
C ASP A 178 25.56 7.32 10.09
N TRP A 179 26.32 6.27 9.75
CA TRP A 179 27.56 5.92 10.46
C TRP A 179 28.75 6.68 9.89
N ALA A 180 29.73 6.96 10.74
CA ALA A 180 31.00 7.50 10.29
C ALA A 180 31.77 6.46 9.46
N ALA A 181 32.60 6.91 8.53
CA ALA A 181 33.37 6.00 7.66
C ALA A 181 34.32 5.06 8.44
N GLY A 182 34.74 5.42 9.65
CA GLY A 182 35.57 4.58 10.53
C GLY A 182 34.77 3.76 11.56
N ASP A 183 33.45 3.66 11.42
CA ASP A 183 32.63 2.96 12.41
C ASP A 183 32.85 1.44 12.35
N PRO A 184 33.23 0.77 13.46
CA PRO A 184 33.52 -0.66 13.47
C PRO A 184 32.30 -1.52 13.12
N ARG A 185 31.08 -0.97 13.19
CA ARG A 185 29.85 -1.68 12.76
C ARG A 185 29.81 -1.91 11.25
N LEU A 186 30.58 -1.15 10.46
CA LEU A 186 30.73 -1.38 9.01
C LEU A 186 31.43 -2.71 8.72
N GLU A 187 32.41 -3.11 9.54
CA GLU A 187 33.10 -4.40 9.37
C GLU A 187 32.14 -5.57 9.53
N GLY A 188 31.33 -5.56 10.60
CA GLY A 188 30.32 -6.59 10.81
C GLY A 188 29.19 -6.57 9.77
N LEU A 189 28.97 -5.43 9.09
CA LEU A 189 28.07 -5.38 7.94
C LEU A 189 28.73 -6.03 6.71
N ALA A 190 30.00 -5.73 6.45
CA ALA A 190 30.78 -6.33 5.36
C ALA A 190 30.87 -7.85 5.51
N ASP A 191 31.16 -8.35 6.73
CA ASP A 191 31.20 -9.79 7.02
C ASP A 191 29.88 -10.48 6.62
N ARG A 192 28.74 -9.93 7.05
CA ARG A 192 27.42 -10.50 6.75
C ARG A 192 27.10 -10.49 5.26
N VAL A 193 27.56 -9.46 4.54
CA VAL A 193 27.36 -9.36 3.09
C VAL A 193 28.24 -10.37 2.37
N ALA A 194 29.53 -10.45 2.69
CA ALA A 194 30.43 -11.44 2.12
C ALA A 194 29.93 -12.88 2.35
N ASP A 195 29.46 -13.18 3.56
CA ASP A 195 28.85 -14.48 3.90
C ASP A 195 27.59 -14.78 3.08
N TYR A 196 26.74 -13.77 2.87
CA TYR A 196 25.54 -13.91 2.04
C TYR A 196 25.91 -14.16 0.58
N VAL A 197 26.78 -13.33 0.03
CA VAL A 197 27.20 -13.38 -1.37
C VAL A 197 27.91 -14.69 -1.69
N THR A 198 28.84 -15.12 -0.84
CA THR A 198 29.56 -16.39 -0.98
C THR A 198 28.60 -17.57 -1.00
N ARG A 199 27.66 -17.63 -0.06
CA ARG A 199 26.67 -18.71 0.00
C ARG A 199 25.77 -18.74 -1.24
N VAL A 200 25.29 -17.57 -1.68
CA VAL A 200 24.43 -17.50 -2.87
C VAL A 200 25.19 -17.93 -4.11
N ALA A 201 26.47 -17.54 -4.24
CA ALA A 201 27.34 -18.00 -5.31
C ALA A 201 27.55 -19.52 -5.26
N ASP A 202 27.77 -20.09 -4.07
CA ASP A 202 27.95 -21.53 -3.89
C ASP A 202 26.66 -22.33 -4.19
N GLU A 203 25.48 -21.80 -3.83
CA GLU A 203 24.19 -22.47 -3.99
C GLU A 203 23.59 -22.33 -5.40
N ARG A 204 23.78 -21.16 -6.04
CA ARG A 204 23.10 -20.79 -7.30
C ARG A 204 24.06 -20.52 -8.46
N GLY A 205 25.37 -20.63 -8.24
CA GLY A 205 26.44 -20.32 -9.20
C GLY A 205 26.89 -18.86 -9.13
N GLU A 206 28.16 -18.61 -9.46
CA GLU A 206 28.76 -17.28 -9.44
C GLU A 206 28.06 -16.30 -10.39
N ASP A 207 27.55 -16.79 -11.52
CA ASP A 207 26.73 -16.00 -12.47
C ASP A 207 25.48 -15.41 -11.80
N TYR A 208 24.99 -16.01 -10.71
CA TYR A 208 23.85 -15.46 -9.99
C TYR A 208 24.18 -14.15 -9.23
N VAL A 209 25.44 -13.91 -8.91
CA VAL A 209 25.86 -12.69 -8.20
C VAL A 209 26.66 -11.75 -9.11
N GLY A 210 27.41 -12.33 -10.06
CA GLY A 210 28.31 -11.62 -10.97
C GLY A 210 27.78 -11.38 -12.39
N ASP A 211 26.71 -12.03 -12.86
CA ASP A 211 26.12 -11.74 -14.18
C ASP A 211 24.67 -11.27 -14.07
N ILE A 212 24.52 -9.95 -14.01
CA ILE A 212 23.22 -9.29 -14.15
C ILE A 212 22.80 -9.12 -15.62
N GLY A 213 23.60 -9.56 -16.60
CA GLY A 213 23.31 -9.40 -18.03
C GLY A 213 23.37 -7.94 -18.50
N VAL A 214 24.04 -7.08 -17.73
CA VAL A 214 24.17 -5.64 -17.96
C VAL A 214 25.56 -5.36 -18.53
N ALA A 215 25.61 -4.51 -19.58
CA ALA A 215 26.85 -4.15 -20.24
C ALA A 215 27.85 -3.47 -19.26
N PRO A 216 29.16 -3.76 -19.33
CA PRO A 216 30.16 -3.22 -18.40
C PRO A 216 30.16 -1.67 -18.23
N PRO A 217 29.94 -0.86 -19.28
CA PRO A 217 29.86 0.60 -19.13
C PRO A 217 28.68 1.06 -18.26
N LEU A 218 27.58 0.31 -18.28
CA LEU A 218 26.38 0.59 -17.50
C LEU A 218 26.56 0.16 -16.03
N VAL A 219 27.29 -0.93 -15.78
CA VAL A 219 27.71 -1.32 -14.42
C VAL A 219 28.57 -0.23 -13.77
N ALA A 220 29.59 0.27 -14.49
CA ALA A 220 30.45 1.34 -13.98
C ALA A 220 29.68 2.64 -13.68
N LEU A 221 28.68 2.97 -14.50
CA LEU A 221 27.81 4.12 -14.27
C LEU A 221 26.95 3.95 -13.01
N MET A 222 26.38 2.77 -12.80
CA MET A 222 25.57 2.47 -11.61
C MET A 222 26.40 2.47 -10.33
N ASP A 223 27.61 1.92 -10.39
CA ASP A 223 28.57 1.95 -9.31
C ASP A 223 28.94 3.40 -8.95
N ALA A 224 29.27 4.23 -9.94
CA ALA A 224 29.55 5.66 -9.72
C ALA A 224 28.37 6.41 -9.09
N LEU A 225 27.14 6.18 -9.57
CA LEU A 225 25.92 6.77 -9.00
C LEU A 225 25.70 6.35 -7.55
N ALA A 226 26.02 5.10 -7.20
CA ALA A 226 25.94 4.61 -5.83
C ALA A 226 26.98 5.26 -4.91
N PHE A 227 28.21 5.49 -5.40
CA PHE A 227 29.28 6.10 -4.61
C PHE A 227 29.11 7.59 -4.38
N ASP A 228 28.57 8.33 -5.35
CA ASP A 228 28.36 9.78 -5.22
C ASP A 228 27.27 10.12 -4.20
N THR A 229 26.35 9.18 -3.94
CA THR A 229 25.16 9.40 -3.11
C THR A 229 25.25 8.77 -1.72
N ALA A 230 26.22 7.88 -1.46
CA ALA A 230 26.38 7.19 -0.18
C ALA A 230 27.87 7.00 0.20
N PRO A 231 28.51 7.97 0.88
CA PRO A 231 29.93 7.87 1.28
C PRO A 231 30.31 6.60 2.08
N PRO A 232 29.46 6.07 2.99
CA PRO A 232 29.74 4.78 3.65
C PRO A 232 29.76 3.56 2.71
N ALA A 233 29.15 3.65 1.53
CA ALA A 233 29.15 2.57 0.53
C ALA A 233 30.57 2.30 0.00
N ARG A 234 31.39 3.34 -0.16
CA ARG A 234 32.77 3.20 -0.61
C ARG A 234 33.60 2.39 0.39
N ARG A 235 33.50 2.73 1.68
CA ARG A 235 34.19 1.98 2.74
C ARG A 235 33.69 0.54 2.82
N LEU A 236 32.38 0.33 2.65
CA LEU A 236 31.80 -1.01 2.66
C LEU A 236 32.38 -1.89 1.55
N ILE A 237 32.66 -1.34 0.36
CA ILE A 237 33.29 -2.10 -0.72
C ILE A 237 34.76 -2.39 -0.45
N GLU A 238 35.53 -1.42 0.05
CA GLU A 238 36.91 -1.68 0.46
C GLU A 238 36.96 -2.85 1.47
N LEU A 239 36.01 -2.87 2.41
CA LEU A 239 35.88 -3.97 3.37
C LEU A 239 35.44 -5.30 2.73
N LEU A 240 34.64 -5.25 1.65
CA LEU A 240 34.27 -6.45 0.88
C LEU A 240 35.45 -6.99 0.08
N GLU A 241 36.31 -6.12 -0.46
CA GLU A 241 37.50 -6.51 -1.22
C GLU A 241 38.48 -7.26 -0.32
N GLU A 242 38.67 -6.79 0.92
CA GLU A 242 39.43 -7.50 1.96
C GLU A 242 38.85 -8.89 2.28
N ARG A 243 37.59 -9.15 1.91
CA ARG A 243 36.85 -10.40 2.11
C ARG A 243 36.64 -11.19 0.83
N GLY A 244 37.36 -10.85 -0.23
CA GLY A 244 37.39 -11.59 -1.49
C GLY A 244 36.27 -11.23 -2.48
N TRP A 245 35.58 -10.10 -2.31
CA TRP A 245 34.53 -9.64 -3.21
C TRP A 245 34.70 -8.18 -3.61
N THR A 246 34.65 -7.86 -4.90
CA THR A 246 34.69 -6.47 -5.40
C THR A 246 33.43 -6.12 -6.18
N GLY A 247 33.17 -4.82 -6.32
CA GLY A 247 32.04 -4.25 -7.06
C GLY A 247 30.77 -4.02 -6.22
N TRP A 248 29.82 -3.26 -6.79
CA TRP A 248 28.56 -2.90 -6.12
C TRP A 248 27.34 -3.43 -6.87
N THR A 249 27.26 -3.09 -8.15
CA THR A 249 26.19 -3.52 -9.06
C THR A 249 26.45 -4.92 -9.60
N ARG A 250 27.72 -5.27 -9.76
CA ARG A 250 28.21 -6.59 -10.12
C ARG A 250 29.23 -7.03 -9.09
N LEU A 251 28.96 -8.12 -8.38
CA LEU A 251 29.87 -8.64 -7.36
C LEU A 251 30.72 -9.76 -7.96
N GLU A 252 32.03 -9.56 -7.98
CA GLU A 252 33.02 -10.49 -8.53
C GLU A 252 33.98 -10.95 -7.43
N ARG A 253 34.48 -12.19 -7.50
CA ARG A 253 35.51 -12.65 -6.57
C ARG A 253 36.84 -11.97 -6.88
N VAL A 254 37.56 -11.58 -5.84
CA VAL A 254 38.94 -11.09 -5.95
C VAL A 254 39.86 -12.31 -5.88
N ASP A 255 40.65 -12.53 -6.93
CA ASP A 255 41.68 -13.57 -7.01
C ASP A 255 42.85 -13.33 -6.02
#